data_AF-A0A2N5YRL1-F1
#
_entry.id   AF-A0A2N5YRL1-F1
#
_cell.length_a   1.000
_cell.length_b   1.000
_cell.length_c   1.000
_cell.angle_alpha   90.00
_cell.angle_beta   90.00
_cell.angle_gamma   90.00
#
_symmetry.space_group_name_H-M   'P 1'
#
loop_
_entity.id
_entity.type
_entity.pdbx_description
1 polymer ?
#
loop_
_entity_poly.entity_id
_entity_poly.type
_entity_poly.pdbx_seq_one_letter_code
_entity_poly.pdbx_strand_id
1 'polypeptide(L)' 'MSEKGTGEYMVCLPVDRDYAFNVSKPGYLFYSENFSLTDLEDPSQPYIMNIPLQPIEDDITVVLKNVFFEFNSF' A
#
# COMPACT_ATOMS: atom_id res chain seq x y z
N MET A 1 -10.25 12.63 4.70
CA MET A 1 -9.98 13.84 3.88
C MET A 1 -8.58 13.69 3.32
N SER A 2 -8.34 13.97 2.04
CA SER A 2 -6.98 13.92 1.48
C SER A 2 -6.36 15.30 1.63
N GLU A 3 -5.18 15.38 2.23
CA GLU A 3 -4.45 16.64 2.36
C GLU A 3 -3.71 16.92 1.03
N LYS A 4 -4.01 18.06 0.41
CA LYS A 4 -3.46 18.41 -0.90
C LYS A 4 -1.98 18.75 -0.77
N GLY A 5 -1.12 17.77 -1.08
CA GLY A 5 0.32 17.97 -1.24
C GLY A 5 1.18 16.89 -0.60
N THR A 6 0.71 16.24 0.47
CA THR A 6 1.48 15.23 1.24
C THR A 6 1.20 13.80 0.80
N GLY A 7 0.08 13.55 0.11
CA GLY A 7 -0.34 12.20 -0.26
C GLY A 7 -1.01 11.44 0.89
N GLU A 8 -1.23 12.10 2.03
CA GLU A 8 -1.91 11.53 3.18
C GLU A 8 -3.42 11.42 2.93
N TYR A 9 -3.99 10.31 3.37
CA TYR A 9 -5.42 10.04 3.34
C TYR A 9 -5.81 9.21 4.57
N MET A 10 -7.07 9.37 4.97
CA MET A 10 -7.66 8.63 6.09
C MET A 10 -8.89 7.88 5.60
N VAL A 11 -8.96 6.59 5.93
CA VAL A 11 -10.09 5.70 5.62
C VAL A 11 -10.60 5.07 6.91
N CYS A 12 -11.92 4.87 6.99
CA CYS A 12 -12.54 4.14 8.08
C CYS A 12 -12.73 2.68 7.65
N LEU A 13 -11.97 1.78 8.26
CA LEU A 13 -12.06 0.34 8.01
C LEU A 13 -12.60 -0.37 9.26
N PRO A 14 -13.43 -1.41 9.10
CA PRO A 14 -13.77 -2.30 10.19
C PRO A 14 -12.53 -2.95 10.82
N VAL A 15 -12.48 -3.00 12.15
CA VAL A 15 -11.47 -3.77 12.90
C VAL A 15 -11.73 -5.28 12.80
N ASP A 16 -10.79 -6.09 13.29
CA ASP A 16 -10.85 -7.57 13.26
C ASP A 16 -10.89 -8.18 11.86
N ARG A 17 -10.19 -7.54 10.92
CA ARG A 17 -10.08 -8.01 9.54
C ARG A 17 -8.69 -7.79 8.96
N ASP A 18 -8.33 -8.67 8.04
CA ASP A 18 -7.14 -8.53 7.20
C ASP A 18 -7.47 -7.73 5.95
N TYR A 19 -6.56 -6.84 5.58
CA TYR A 19 -6.68 -5.98 4.42
C TYR A 19 -5.43 -6.07 3.55
N ALA A 20 -5.64 -5.85 2.27
CA ALA A 20 -4.56 -5.66 1.29
C ALA A 20 -4.64 -4.23 0.78
N PHE A 21 -3.53 -3.49 0.90
CA PHE A 21 -3.37 -2.19 0.29
C PHE A 21 -2.52 -2.33 -0.97
N ASN A 22 -2.97 -1.73 -2.07
CA ASN A 22 -2.17 -1.63 -3.29
C ASN A 22 -2.30 -0.23 -3.91
N VAL A 23 -1.20 0.24 -4.50
CA VAL A 23 -1.18 1.51 -5.24
C VAL A 23 -0.31 1.38 -6.49
N SER A 24 -0.85 1.91 -7.58
CA SER A 24 -0.16 2.04 -8.87
C SER A 24 -0.14 3.50 -9.26
N LYS A 25 1.06 4.01 -9.55
CA LYS A 25 1.26 5.39 -10.02
C LYS A 25 2.27 5.37 -11.17
N PRO A 26 1.95 5.98 -12.33
CA PRO A 26 2.90 6.08 -13.43
C PRO A 26 4.24 6.69 -13.00
N GLY A 27 5.35 6.07 -13.40
CA GLY A 27 6.71 6.49 -13.02
C GLY A 27 7.19 5.99 -11.66
N TYR A 28 6.38 5.20 -10.94
CA TYR A 28 6.73 4.59 -9.66
C TYR A 28 6.50 3.07 -9.69
N LEU A 29 7.22 2.37 -8.83
CA LEU A 29 7.02 0.94 -8.59
C LEU A 29 5.67 0.69 -7.96
N PHE A 30 5.06 -0.43 -8.36
CA PHE A 30 3.83 -0.91 -7.74
C PHE A 30 4.09 -1.28 -6.28
N TYR A 31 3.24 -0.79 -5.40
CA TYR A 31 3.29 -1.08 -3.97
C TYR A 31 2.11 -1.98 -3.61
N SER A 32 2.38 -3.06 -2.87
CA SER A 32 1.37 -3.97 -2.34
C SER A 32 1.79 -4.49 -0.99
N GLU A 33 0.92 -4.32 0.00
CA GLU A 33 1.15 -4.72 1.38
C GLU A 33 -0.13 -5.30 1.98
N ASN A 34 0.01 -6.39 2.74
CA ASN A 34 -1.07 -6.96 3.54
C ASN A 34 -0.88 -6.52 4.99
N PHE A 35 -1.94 -6.01 5.61
CA PHE A 35 -1.95 -5.56 6.98
C PHE A 35 -3.19 -6.09 7.69
N SER A 36 -3.03 -6.43 8.97
CA SER A 36 -4.12 -6.93 9.79
C SER A 36 -4.56 -5.86 10.78
N LEU A 37 -5.88 -5.69 10.91
CA LEU A 37 -6.50 -4.86 11.94
C LEU A 37 -7.10 -5.72 13.06
N THR A 38 -6.64 -6.96 13.26
CA THR A 38 -7.12 -7.86 14.33
C THR A 38 -6.44 -7.63 15.67
N ASP A 39 -5.19 -7.17 15.68
CA ASP A 39 -4.40 -7.00 16.91
C ASP A 39 -4.15 -5.52 17.23
N LEU A 40 -5.18 -4.68 17.04
CA LEU A 40 -5.10 -3.27 17.42
C LEU A 40 -5.14 -3.15 18.95
N GLU A 41 -4.04 -2.71 19.56
CA GLU A 41 -3.96 -2.46 21.02
C GLU A 41 -5.03 -1.49 21.51
N ASP A 42 -5.39 -0.50 20.68
CA ASP A 42 -6.45 0.46 20.94
C ASP A 42 -7.21 0.79 19.62
N PRO A 43 -8.46 0.35 19.46
CA PRO A 43 -9.27 0.64 18.27
C PRO A 43 -9.70 2.11 18.16
N SER A 44 -9.46 2.93 19.18
CA SER A 44 -9.66 4.39 19.12
C SER A 44 -8.46 5.14 18.55
N GLN A 45 -7.30 4.49 18.44
CA GLN A 45 -6.10 5.06 17.80
C GLN A 45 -6.13 4.83 16.28
N PRO A 46 -5.71 5.82 15.49
CA PRO A 46 -5.58 5.63 14.05
C PRO A 46 -4.46 4.64 13.74
N TYR A 47 -4.73 3.67 12.87
CA TYR A 47 -3.70 2.82 12.29
C TYR A 47 -2.88 3.61 11.26
N ILE A 48 -1.58 3.79 11.52
CA ILE A 48 -0.68 4.53 10.64
C ILE A 48 0.07 3.55 9.73
N MET A 49 -0.16 3.66 8.43
CA MET A 49 0.56 2.94 7.40
C MET A 49 1.37 3.90 6.54
N ASN A 50 2.69 3.72 6.50
CA ASN A 50 3.58 4.50 5.65
C ASN A 50 3.79 3.77 4.31
N ILE A 51 3.42 4.41 3.21
CA ILE A 51 3.51 3.84 1.86
C ILE A 51 4.61 4.57 1.08
N PRO A 52 5.88 4.11 1.14
CA PRO A 52 6.96 4.70 0.38
C PRO A 52 6.80 4.38 -1.11
N LEU A 53 6.52 5.40 -1.92
CA LEU A 53 6.54 5.26 -3.37
C LEU A 53 7.98 5.34 -3.88
N GLN A 54 8.43 4.31 -4.58
CA GLN A 54 9.77 4.26 -5.17
C GLN A 54 9.70 4.63 -6.66
N PRO A 55 10.40 5.68 -7.12
CA PRO A 55 10.49 6.02 -8.54
C PRO A 55 11.09 4.87 -9.36
N ILE A 56 10.69 4.75 -10.62
CA ILE A 56 11.35 3.89 -11.59
C ILE A 56 12.57 4.65 -12.11
N GLU A 57 13.77 4.19 -11.76
CA GLU A 57 15.05 4.68 -12.28
C GLU A 57 15.67 3.61 -13.19
N ASP A 58 16.64 4.02 -14.01
CA ASP A 58 17.42 3.09 -14.81
C ASP A 58 18.26 2.20 -13.86
N ASP A 59 18.28 0.89 -14.11
CA ASP A 59 19.04 -0.14 -13.35
C ASP A 59 18.49 -0.61 -11.98
N ILE A 60 17.23 -0.30 -11.63
CA ILE A 60 16.65 -0.85 -10.38
C ILE A 60 16.14 -2.29 -10.57
N THR A 61 16.72 -3.23 -9.81
CA THR A 61 16.16 -4.58 -9.65
C THR A 61 15.06 -4.57 -8.60
N VAL A 62 13.81 -4.76 -9.04
CA VAL A 62 12.64 -4.74 -8.15
C VAL A 62 12.27 -6.16 -7.77
N VAL A 63 12.43 -6.50 -6.49
CA VAL A 63 11.94 -7.79 -5.97
C VAL A 63 10.46 -7.63 -5.61
N LEU A 64 9.60 -7.88 -6.59
CA LEU A 64 8.15 -7.94 -6.39
C LEU A 64 7.81 -9.17 -5.56
N LYS A 65 7.64 -9.02 -4.25
CA LYS A 65 7.30 -10.15 -3.36
C LYS A 65 5.81 -10.50 -3.31
N ASN A 66 4.92 -9.59 -3.74
CA ASN A 66 3.47 -9.71 -3.57
C ASN A 66 2.66 -9.32 -4.82
N VAL A 67 3.29 -9.28 -5.98
CA VAL A 67 2.59 -9.09 -7.26
C VAL A 67 2.77 -10.37 -8.05
N PHE A 68 1.69 -11.16 -8.14
CA PHE A 68 1.57 -12.11 -9.23
C PHE A 68 1.39 -11.24 -10.48
N PHE A 69 2.51 -10.85 -11.09
CA PHE A 69 2.48 -10.19 -12.38
C PHE A 69 1.97 -11.27 -13.33
N GLU A 70 0.65 -11.30 -13.58
CA GLU A 70 0.10 -12.05 -14.70
C GLU A 70 0.77 -11.48 -15.94
N PHE A 71 1.84 -12.14 -16.35
CA PHE A 71 2.46 -11.91 -17.64
C PHE A 71 1.43 -12.39 -18.65
N ASN A 72 0.62 -11.44 -19.11
CA ASN A 72 -0.33 -11.50 -20.21
C ASN A 72 -0.03 -12.68 -21.17
N SER A 73 -0.79 -13.77 -21.10
CA SER A 73 -0.82 -14.75 -22.19
C SER A 73 -2.05 -14.46 -23.03
N PHE A 74 -1.79 -13.89 -24.20
CA PHE A 74 -2.71 -13.64 -25.33
C PHE A 74 -3.71 -14.77 -25.58
#